data_AF-A0A9E0STB6-F1
#
_entry.id   AF-A0A9E0STB6-F1
#
_cell.length_a   1.000
_cell.length_b   1.000
_cell.length_c   1.000
_cell.angle_alpha   90.00
_cell.angle_beta   90.00
_cell.angle_gamma   90.00
#
_symmetry.space_group_name_H-M   'P 1'
#
loop_
_entity.id
_entity.type
_entity.pdbx_description
1 polymer ?
#
loop_
_entity_poly.entity_id
_entity_poly.type
_entity_poly.pdbx_seq_one_letter_code
_entity_poly.pdbx_strand_id
1 'polypeptide(L)'
;MDRVLFGDNQFFGVNHMSEERARAQAMRFQDLQAIIDVLDAAYQEGIRTFMCTTHDRIAEVCDHFRAHADKYPDYRFYPCMPYAHKYANAVTEHGMIDALRMFLPQDGALGAMLKGGVALANKDVETILQLLVDAEMKMFHGLRTPVVFMQNVITDLLLGIGMNDVFRMFHYHVRARYGAEPGYITMNVPRLLDVLDGLKIDNPIVCANVNKIGFRMCGGVELYERTIATRRFRPVAMSVLASGAIAPREAIDYVCRQPRIEAIVFGASGRGNIRQTKALIDELTVAVPA
;
A
#
# COMPACT_ATOMS: atom_id res chain seq x y z
N MET A 1 3.88 11.68 9.36
CA MET A 1 2.81 11.05 8.54
C MET A 1 1.47 11.63 8.99
N ASP A 2 0.47 11.72 8.11
CA ASP A 2 -0.88 12.11 8.54
C ASP A 2 -1.54 10.98 9.34
N ARG A 3 -2.30 11.31 10.40
CA ARG A 3 -2.94 10.31 11.26
C ARG A 3 -3.97 9.45 10.52
N VAL A 4 -4.65 10.03 9.53
CA VAL A 4 -5.72 9.40 8.78
C VAL A 4 -5.38 9.39 7.31
N LEU A 5 -5.37 8.20 6.72
CA LEU A 5 -5.15 7.97 5.29
C LEU A 5 -6.43 7.40 4.68
N PHE A 6 -6.76 7.85 3.48
CA PHE A 6 -7.88 7.27 2.74
C PHE A 6 -7.39 6.17 1.80
N GLY A 7 -8.01 4.99 1.85
CA GLY A 7 -7.68 3.84 1.01
C GLY A 7 -8.54 3.80 -0.26
N ASP A 8 -8.14 2.96 -1.22
CA ASP A 8 -8.71 2.84 -2.57
C ASP A 8 -9.55 1.58 -2.80
N ASN A 9 -9.52 0.59 -1.89
CA ASN A 9 -10.16 -0.72 -2.05
C ASN A 9 -11.61 -0.66 -2.57
N GLN A 10 -12.40 0.31 -2.12
CA GLN A 10 -13.79 0.48 -2.57
C GLN A 10 -13.92 0.79 -4.06
N PHE A 11 -12.92 1.40 -4.69
CA PHE A 11 -12.94 1.77 -6.11
C PHE A 11 -12.69 0.56 -7.02
N PHE A 12 -12.12 -0.52 -6.49
CA PHE A 12 -11.82 -1.75 -7.22
C PHE A 12 -12.75 -2.90 -6.85
N GLY A 13 -13.87 -2.62 -6.17
CA GLY A 13 -14.82 -3.65 -5.75
C GLY A 13 -14.23 -4.66 -4.76
N VAL A 14 -13.15 -4.31 -4.06
CA VAL A 14 -12.52 -5.21 -3.08
C VAL A 14 -13.35 -5.17 -1.79
N ASN A 15 -14.29 -6.11 -1.66
CA ASN A 15 -15.06 -6.34 -0.45
C ASN A 15 -15.02 -7.82 -0.07
N HIS A 16 -14.34 -8.16 1.03
CA HIS A 16 -14.14 -9.55 1.45
C HIS A 16 -15.36 -10.16 2.18
N MET A 17 -16.39 -9.37 2.51
CA MET A 17 -17.58 -9.84 3.23
C MET A 17 -18.81 -10.02 2.34
N SER A 18 -18.93 -9.25 1.25
CA SER A 18 -20.12 -9.29 0.40
C SER A 18 -19.76 -9.10 -1.07
N GLU A 19 -19.99 -10.16 -1.85
CA GLU A 19 -19.80 -10.16 -3.30
C GLU A 19 -20.79 -9.23 -4.01
N GLU A 20 -22.02 -9.13 -3.50
CA GLU A 20 -23.03 -8.21 -4.05
C GLU A 20 -22.60 -6.74 -3.88
N ARG A 21 -22.06 -6.37 -2.70
CA ARG A 21 -21.49 -5.03 -2.48
C ARG A 21 -20.25 -4.79 -3.34
N ALA A 22 -19.38 -5.80 -3.49
CA ALA A 22 -18.23 -5.73 -4.39
C ALA A 22 -18.67 -5.42 -5.83
N ARG A 23 -19.68 -6.14 -6.35
CA ARG A 23 -20.23 -5.91 -7.70
C ARG A 23 -20.87 -4.54 -7.84
N ALA A 24 -21.68 -4.10 -6.88
CA ALA A 24 -22.31 -2.79 -6.91
C ALA A 24 -21.29 -1.64 -6.90
N GLN A 25 -20.24 -1.76 -6.08
CA GLN A 25 -19.12 -0.82 -6.05
C GLN A 25 -18.35 -0.81 -7.38
N ALA A 26 -18.01 -2.00 -7.90
CA ALA A 26 -17.33 -2.12 -9.18
C ALA A 26 -18.11 -1.45 -10.31
N MET A 27 -19.44 -1.60 -10.36
CA MET A 27 -20.30 -0.92 -11.34
C MET A 27 -20.30 0.61 -11.14
N ARG A 28 -20.48 1.08 -9.91
CA ARG A 28 -20.52 2.52 -9.62
C ARG A 28 -19.20 3.23 -9.95
N PHE A 29 -18.07 2.61 -9.62
CA PHE A 29 -16.75 3.22 -9.79
C PHE A 29 -16.11 2.94 -11.15
N GLN A 30 -16.87 2.39 -12.12
CA GLN A 30 -16.53 2.54 -13.53
C GLN A 30 -16.55 4.01 -13.96
N ASP A 31 -17.38 4.84 -13.33
CA ASP A 31 -17.40 6.28 -13.53
C ASP A 31 -16.27 6.95 -12.74
N LEU A 32 -15.46 7.77 -13.42
CA LEU A 32 -14.37 8.52 -12.81
C LEU A 32 -14.91 9.58 -11.86
N GLN A 33 -16.01 10.23 -12.24
CA GLN A 33 -16.60 11.29 -11.43
C GLN A 33 -17.05 10.75 -10.07
N ALA A 34 -17.61 9.54 -10.04
CA ALA A 34 -17.97 8.88 -8.78
C ALA A 34 -16.76 8.64 -7.85
N ILE A 35 -15.56 8.37 -8.40
CA ILE A 35 -14.33 8.26 -7.60
C ILE A 35 -13.93 9.64 -7.08
N ILE A 36 -13.90 10.64 -7.96
CA ILE A 36 -13.54 12.02 -7.61
C ILE A 36 -14.47 12.59 -6.53
N ASP A 37 -15.77 12.37 -6.61
CA ASP A 37 -16.75 12.85 -5.61
C ASP A 37 -16.49 12.25 -4.22
N VAL A 38 -16.06 10.98 -4.16
CA VAL A 38 -15.71 10.32 -2.90
C VAL A 38 -14.40 10.87 -2.34
N LEU A 39 -13.39 11.10 -3.19
CA LEU A 39 -12.13 11.71 -2.78
C LEU A 39 -12.31 13.16 -2.35
N ASP A 40 -13.17 13.91 -3.02
CA ASP A 40 -13.55 15.27 -2.66
C ASP A 40 -14.26 15.30 -1.30
N ALA A 41 -15.17 14.35 -1.07
CA ALA A 41 -15.79 14.18 0.25
C ALA A 41 -14.74 13.89 1.34
N ALA A 42 -13.78 13.00 1.09
CA ALA A 42 -12.68 12.73 2.02
C ALA A 42 -11.84 13.99 2.30
N TYR A 43 -11.56 14.78 1.27
CA TYR A 43 -10.86 16.05 1.38
C TYR A 43 -11.65 17.08 2.20
N GLN A 44 -12.96 17.22 1.97
CA GLN A 44 -13.82 18.12 2.74
C GLN A 44 -13.88 17.75 4.24
N GLU A 45 -13.74 16.46 4.59
CA GLU A 45 -13.69 15.99 5.98
C GLU A 45 -12.26 16.04 6.58
N GLY A 46 -11.31 16.71 5.91
CA GLY A 46 -9.96 16.95 6.46
C GLY A 46 -8.93 15.87 6.13
N ILE A 47 -9.24 14.87 5.31
CA ILE A 47 -8.30 13.81 4.94
C ILE A 47 -7.48 14.27 3.74
N ARG A 48 -6.15 14.33 3.90
CA ARG A 48 -5.21 14.92 2.92
C ARG A 48 -4.35 13.91 2.17
N THR A 49 -4.30 12.68 2.65
CA THR A 49 -3.47 11.64 2.04
C THR A 49 -4.34 10.51 1.50
N PHE A 50 -4.15 10.21 0.22
CA PHE A 50 -4.75 9.08 -0.47
C PHE A 50 -3.73 7.99 -0.71
N MET A 51 -3.89 6.87 -0.01
CA MET A 51 -3.10 5.66 -0.18
C MET A 51 -3.79 4.78 -1.23
N CYS A 52 -3.13 4.60 -2.37
CA CYS A 52 -3.75 3.99 -3.54
C CYS A 52 -2.80 3.04 -4.25
N THR A 53 -3.37 1.97 -4.77
CA THR A 53 -2.69 1.01 -5.63
C THR A 53 -2.55 1.59 -7.02
N THR A 54 -1.41 1.39 -7.65
CA THR A 54 -1.20 1.88 -9.02
C THR A 54 -2.21 1.23 -9.97
N HIS A 55 -2.90 1.99 -10.81
CA HIS A 55 -3.90 1.44 -11.75
C HIS A 55 -4.18 2.49 -12.82
N ASP A 56 -4.58 2.07 -14.02
CA ASP A 56 -4.95 2.99 -15.10
C ASP A 56 -6.01 4.03 -14.66
N ARG A 57 -7.06 3.59 -13.95
CA ARG A 57 -8.04 4.46 -13.30
C ARG A 57 -7.44 5.47 -12.31
N ILE A 58 -6.39 5.08 -11.58
CA ILE A 58 -5.70 5.99 -10.66
C ILE A 58 -4.84 6.99 -11.43
N ALA A 59 -4.36 6.66 -12.63
CA ALA A 59 -3.72 7.64 -13.50
C ALA A 59 -4.71 8.76 -13.89
N GLU A 60 -5.96 8.43 -14.22
CA GLU A 60 -7.01 9.43 -14.50
C GLU A 60 -7.32 10.29 -13.26
N VAL A 61 -7.34 9.69 -12.06
CA VAL A 61 -7.47 10.44 -10.80
C VAL A 61 -6.27 11.38 -10.60
N CYS A 62 -5.05 10.89 -10.81
CA CYS A 62 -3.84 11.70 -10.74
C CYS A 62 -3.90 12.91 -11.69
N ASP A 63 -4.38 12.71 -12.93
CA ASP A 63 -4.54 13.77 -13.91
C ASP A 63 -5.56 14.82 -13.45
N HIS A 64 -6.68 14.40 -12.87
CA HIS A 64 -7.66 15.32 -12.28
C HIS A 64 -7.04 16.18 -11.16
N PHE A 65 -6.37 15.57 -10.18
CA PHE A 65 -5.77 16.30 -9.06
C PHE A 65 -4.62 17.21 -9.50
N ARG A 66 -3.86 16.81 -10.54
CA ARG A 66 -2.80 17.65 -11.13
C ARG A 66 -3.39 18.88 -11.83
N ALA A 67 -4.50 18.72 -12.55
CA ALA A 67 -5.18 19.80 -13.24
C ALA A 67 -5.91 20.78 -12.30
N HIS A 68 -6.25 20.35 -11.07
CA HIS A 68 -6.98 21.13 -10.07
C HIS A 68 -6.17 21.33 -8.78
N ALA A 69 -4.86 21.57 -8.92
CA ALA A 69 -3.96 21.71 -7.77
C ALA A 69 -4.32 22.89 -6.84
N ASP A 70 -4.99 23.92 -7.37
CA ASP A 70 -5.54 25.05 -6.62
C ASP A 70 -6.66 24.64 -5.66
N LYS A 71 -7.46 23.64 -6.04
CA LYS A 71 -8.53 23.06 -5.20
C LYS A 71 -7.97 22.14 -4.11
N TYR A 72 -6.84 21.48 -4.39
CA TYR A 72 -6.23 20.45 -3.54
C TYR A 72 -4.75 20.74 -3.17
N PRO A 73 -4.42 21.93 -2.64
CA PRO A 73 -3.03 22.40 -2.52
C PRO A 73 -2.12 21.56 -1.61
N ASP A 74 -2.70 20.86 -0.64
CA ASP A 74 -1.97 20.06 0.35
C ASP A 74 -2.20 18.54 0.19
N TYR A 75 -2.83 18.11 -0.90
CA TYR A 75 -3.13 16.69 -1.15
C TYR A 75 -1.88 15.87 -1.48
N ARG A 76 -1.85 14.64 -0.98
CA ARG A 76 -0.70 13.74 -1.10
C ARG A 76 -1.15 12.35 -1.55
N PHE A 77 -0.33 11.72 -2.36
CA PHE A 77 -0.54 10.37 -2.85
C PHE A 77 0.50 9.44 -2.22
N TYR A 78 0.04 8.35 -1.61
CA TYR A 78 0.89 7.27 -1.09
C TYR A 78 0.70 6.06 -2.02
N PRO A 79 1.43 6.02 -3.16
CA PRO A 79 1.30 4.94 -4.13
C PRO A 79 1.73 3.60 -3.53
N CYS A 80 0.98 2.56 -3.85
CA CYS A 80 1.21 1.18 -3.45
C CYS A 80 1.40 0.35 -4.71
N MET A 81 2.58 -0.23 -4.89
CA MET A 81 2.96 -0.95 -6.11
C MET A 81 3.51 -2.34 -5.81
N PRO A 82 3.36 -3.29 -6.74
CA PRO A 82 2.67 -3.16 -8.02
C PRO A 82 1.20 -3.58 -7.94
N TYR A 83 0.39 -3.26 -8.94
CA TYR A 83 -0.99 -3.76 -9.02
C TYR A 83 -1.08 -5.22 -9.41
N ALA A 84 -1.17 -6.10 -8.42
CA ALA A 84 -1.07 -7.54 -8.61
C ALA A 84 -2.02 -8.11 -9.69
N HIS A 85 -3.23 -7.56 -9.90
CA HIS A 85 -4.14 -8.06 -10.94
C HIS A 85 -3.63 -7.79 -12.37
N LYS A 86 -2.88 -6.72 -12.61
CA LYS A 86 -2.18 -6.49 -13.89
C LYS A 86 -1.18 -7.62 -14.19
N TYR A 87 -0.49 -8.09 -13.16
CA TYR A 87 0.49 -9.18 -13.27
C TYR A 87 -0.19 -10.55 -13.29
N ALA A 88 -1.27 -10.75 -12.53
CA ALA A 88 -2.05 -11.98 -12.54
C ALA A 88 -2.73 -12.20 -13.89
N ASN A 89 -3.29 -11.15 -14.52
CA ASN A 89 -3.85 -11.23 -15.86
C ASN A 89 -2.75 -11.53 -16.90
N ALA A 90 -1.60 -10.86 -16.81
CA ALA A 90 -0.44 -11.16 -17.65
C ALA A 90 0.06 -12.60 -17.50
N VAL A 91 0.10 -13.14 -16.28
CA VAL A 91 0.46 -14.54 -15.98
C VAL A 91 -0.61 -15.51 -16.47
N THR A 92 -1.88 -15.13 -16.45
CA THR A 92 -3.00 -15.96 -16.90
C THR A 92 -3.09 -16.00 -18.43
N GLU A 93 -2.84 -14.87 -19.10
CA GLU A 93 -2.92 -14.74 -20.56
C GLU A 93 -1.63 -15.19 -21.27
N HIS A 94 -0.48 -15.01 -20.63
CA HIS A 94 0.82 -15.30 -21.25
C HIS A 94 1.62 -16.41 -20.51
N GLY A 95 1.15 -16.92 -19.38
CA GLY A 95 1.89 -17.88 -18.56
C GLY A 95 2.99 -17.23 -17.70
N MET A 96 3.41 -17.89 -16.63
CA MET A 96 4.40 -17.36 -15.67
C MET A 96 5.75 -17.01 -16.32
N ILE A 97 6.15 -17.75 -17.36
CA ILE A 97 7.44 -17.55 -18.05
C ILE A 97 7.39 -16.35 -19.00
N ASP A 98 6.33 -16.18 -19.79
CA ASP A 98 6.25 -15.02 -20.69
C ASP A 98 5.87 -13.73 -19.96
N ALA A 99 5.14 -13.82 -18.85
CA ALA A 99 4.98 -12.69 -17.92
C ALA A 99 6.34 -12.21 -17.40
N LEU A 100 7.24 -13.13 -17.01
CA LEU A 100 8.62 -12.80 -16.63
C LEU A 100 9.42 -12.21 -17.81
N ARG A 101 9.24 -12.73 -19.03
CA ARG A 101 9.92 -12.22 -20.24
C ARG A 101 9.46 -10.84 -20.66
N MET A 102 8.21 -10.44 -20.38
CA MET A 102 7.75 -9.07 -20.60
C MET A 102 8.49 -8.03 -19.73
N PHE A 103 9.14 -8.48 -18.66
CA PHE A 103 10.00 -7.66 -17.80
C PHE A 103 11.49 -7.74 -18.14
N LEU A 104 11.86 -8.52 -19.17
CA LEU A 104 13.24 -8.62 -19.66
C LEU A 104 13.42 -7.77 -20.92
N PRO A 105 14.56 -7.07 -21.09
CA PRO A 105 14.84 -6.31 -22.31
C PRO A 105 14.79 -7.21 -23.54
N GLN A 106 14.11 -6.76 -24.61
CA GLN A 106 13.94 -7.57 -25.83
C GLN A 106 15.23 -7.75 -26.65
N ASP A 107 16.32 -7.06 -26.31
CA ASP A 107 17.55 -7.08 -27.09
C ASP A 107 18.66 -7.92 -26.44
N GLY A 108 18.91 -9.09 -27.03
CA GLY A 108 20.27 -9.57 -27.35
C GLY A 108 21.22 -10.02 -26.24
N ALA A 109 20.86 -9.94 -24.95
CA ALA A 109 21.82 -10.22 -23.87
C ALA A 109 22.07 -11.71 -23.56
N LEU A 110 21.36 -12.66 -24.20
CA LEU A 110 21.52 -14.09 -23.89
C LEU A 110 22.81 -14.71 -24.47
N GLY A 111 23.40 -14.12 -25.51
CA GLY A 111 24.60 -14.66 -26.17
C GLY A 111 25.90 -14.49 -25.38
N ALA A 112 25.95 -13.51 -24.47
CA ALA A 112 27.14 -13.23 -23.65
C ALA A 112 27.12 -13.91 -22.27
N MET A 113 25.97 -14.46 -21.85
CA MET A 113 25.74 -14.99 -20.50
C MET A 113 26.37 -16.37 -20.22
N LEU A 114 26.87 -17.08 -21.23
CA LEU A 114 27.45 -18.42 -21.04
C LEU A 114 28.88 -18.42 -20.46
N LYS A 115 29.50 -17.24 -20.19
CA LYS A 115 30.89 -17.16 -19.70
C LYS A 115 31.13 -16.33 -18.43
N GLY A 116 30.11 -15.74 -17.80
CA GLY A 116 30.28 -14.85 -16.64
C GLY A 116 29.43 -15.24 -15.44
N GLY A 117 29.93 -16.15 -14.60
CA GLY A 117 29.19 -16.68 -13.44
C GLY A 117 28.89 -15.66 -12.34
N VAL A 118 27.70 -15.78 -11.74
CA VAL A 118 27.24 -15.29 -10.42
C VAL A 118 27.16 -13.76 -10.21
N ALA A 119 28.03 -12.94 -10.80
CA ALA A 119 28.02 -11.49 -10.57
C ALA A 119 26.95 -10.71 -11.38
N LEU A 120 26.36 -11.32 -12.40
CA LEU A 120 25.37 -10.70 -13.28
C LEU A 120 23.92 -10.79 -12.75
N ALA A 121 23.55 -11.88 -12.06
CA ALA A 121 22.16 -12.13 -11.67
C ALA A 121 21.56 -11.05 -10.73
N ASN A 122 22.35 -10.51 -9.78
CA ASN A 122 21.86 -9.49 -8.85
C ASN A 122 21.64 -8.12 -9.52
N LYS A 123 22.48 -7.75 -10.50
CA LYS A 123 22.31 -6.49 -11.23
C LYS A 123 21.07 -6.52 -12.12
N ASP A 124 20.74 -7.69 -12.67
CA ASP A 124 19.54 -7.86 -13.49
C ASP A 124 18.27 -7.69 -12.64
N VAL A 125 18.21 -8.30 -11.46
CA VAL A 125 17.06 -8.15 -10.53
C VAL A 125 16.89 -6.71 -10.06
N GLU A 126 17.98 -6.05 -9.67
CA GLU A 126 17.92 -4.65 -9.24
C GLU A 126 17.43 -3.74 -10.38
N THR A 127 17.97 -3.91 -11.60
CA THR A 127 17.57 -3.12 -12.76
C THR A 127 16.09 -3.33 -13.10
N ILE A 128 15.62 -4.57 -13.10
CA ILE A 128 14.20 -4.90 -13.36
C ILE A 128 13.30 -4.26 -12.30
N LEU A 129 13.66 -4.38 -11.02
CA LEU A 129 12.91 -3.74 -9.93
C LEU A 129 12.82 -2.22 -10.13
N GLN A 130 13.94 -1.57 -10.43
CA GLN A 130 13.99 -0.12 -10.66
C GLN A 130 13.08 0.29 -11.82
N LEU A 131 13.15 -0.42 -12.95
CA LEU A 131 12.31 -0.17 -14.12
C LEU A 131 10.81 -0.34 -13.81
N LEU A 132 10.45 -1.38 -13.05
CA LEU A 132 9.07 -1.63 -12.62
C LEU A 132 8.55 -0.52 -11.71
N VAL A 133 9.33 -0.13 -10.70
CA VAL A 133 8.98 0.98 -9.82
C VAL A 133 8.83 2.27 -10.62
N ASP A 134 9.73 2.52 -11.58
CA ASP A 134 9.71 3.72 -12.41
C ASP A 134 8.50 3.79 -13.34
N ALA A 135 8.10 2.65 -13.92
CA ALA A 135 6.91 2.56 -14.74
C ALA A 135 5.64 2.87 -13.94
N GLU A 136 5.51 2.31 -12.73
CA GLU A 136 4.36 2.53 -11.85
C GLU A 136 4.33 3.97 -11.30
N MET A 137 5.49 4.57 -11.02
CA MET A 137 5.60 5.95 -10.51
C MET A 137 5.32 7.03 -11.56
N LYS A 138 5.41 6.72 -12.87
CA LYS A 138 5.21 7.68 -13.96
C LYS A 138 3.87 8.41 -13.89
N MET A 139 2.80 7.76 -13.46
CA MET A 139 1.47 8.39 -13.34
C MET A 139 1.41 9.48 -12.27
N PHE A 140 2.30 9.41 -11.26
CA PHE A 140 2.35 10.38 -10.15
C PHE A 140 3.25 11.58 -10.42
N HIS A 141 3.74 11.76 -11.65
CA HIS A 141 4.58 12.92 -11.99
C HIS A 141 3.87 14.24 -11.65
N GLY A 142 4.61 15.20 -11.11
CA GLY A 142 4.07 16.49 -10.69
C GLY A 142 3.13 16.45 -9.46
N LEU A 143 2.91 15.27 -8.87
CA LEU A 143 2.12 15.10 -7.65
C LEU A 143 3.05 14.82 -6.45
N ARG A 144 2.56 15.11 -5.25
CA ARG A 144 3.34 14.93 -4.02
C ARG A 144 3.22 13.48 -3.52
N THR A 145 4.29 12.71 -3.68
CA THR A 145 4.40 11.31 -3.23
C THR A 145 5.48 11.11 -2.17
N PRO A 146 5.27 11.53 -0.91
CA PRO A 146 6.32 11.49 0.10
C PRO A 146 6.58 10.08 0.65
N VAL A 147 5.67 9.13 0.41
CA VAL A 147 5.83 7.72 0.80
C VAL A 147 5.42 6.83 -0.37
N VAL A 148 6.22 5.81 -0.68
CA VAL A 148 5.96 4.82 -1.74
C VAL A 148 5.97 3.42 -1.13
N PHE A 149 4.89 2.68 -1.29
CA PHE A 149 4.69 1.38 -0.67
C PHE A 149 4.94 0.22 -1.64
N MET A 150 5.62 -0.82 -1.14
CA MET A 150 5.58 -2.15 -1.74
C MET A 150 4.32 -2.90 -1.26
N GLN A 151 3.50 -3.37 -2.20
CA GLN A 151 2.25 -4.08 -1.96
C GLN A 151 2.46 -5.43 -1.29
N ASN A 152 1.48 -5.86 -0.48
CA ASN A 152 1.59 -7.05 0.35
C ASN A 152 1.78 -8.33 -0.48
N VAL A 153 1.19 -8.42 -1.67
CA VAL A 153 1.35 -9.59 -2.56
C VAL A 153 2.83 -9.81 -2.89
N ILE A 154 3.59 -8.73 -3.11
CA ILE A 154 5.02 -8.83 -3.40
C ILE A 154 5.83 -8.94 -2.11
N THR A 155 5.54 -8.11 -1.11
CA THR A 155 6.26 -8.16 0.17
C THR A 155 6.21 -9.55 0.79
N ASP A 156 5.02 -10.13 0.92
CA ASP A 156 4.84 -11.42 1.58
C ASP A 156 5.37 -12.59 0.73
N LEU A 157 5.31 -12.48 -0.61
CA LEU A 157 5.96 -13.43 -1.52
C LEU A 157 7.48 -13.43 -1.33
N LEU A 158 8.11 -12.25 -1.38
CA LEU A 158 9.56 -12.08 -1.22
C LEU A 158 10.02 -12.59 0.15
N LEU A 159 9.26 -12.31 1.21
CA LEU A 159 9.50 -12.86 2.54
C LEU A 159 9.42 -14.40 2.52
N GLY A 160 8.39 -14.95 1.87
CA GLY A 160 8.15 -16.40 1.78
C GLY A 160 9.28 -17.17 1.11
N ILE A 161 9.80 -16.66 -0.01
CA ILE A 161 10.87 -17.29 -0.79
C ILE A 161 12.28 -16.88 -0.34
N GLY A 162 12.40 -15.97 0.63
CA GLY A 162 13.69 -15.54 1.20
C GLY A 162 14.48 -14.56 0.32
N MET A 163 13.85 -13.89 -0.64
CA MET A 163 14.48 -12.88 -1.51
C MET A 163 14.57 -11.51 -0.80
N ASN A 164 15.19 -11.50 0.37
CA ASN A 164 15.22 -10.36 1.28
C ASN A 164 15.95 -9.14 0.70
N ASP A 165 17.00 -9.34 -0.10
CA ASP A 165 17.79 -8.24 -0.69
C ASP A 165 16.96 -7.29 -1.57
N VAL A 166 15.82 -7.75 -2.11
CA VAL A 166 14.90 -6.92 -2.90
C VAL A 166 14.32 -5.77 -2.06
N PHE A 167 14.10 -5.97 -0.75
CA PHE A 167 13.64 -4.89 0.13
C PHE A 167 14.66 -3.76 0.24
N ARG A 168 15.95 -4.12 0.26
CA ARG A 168 17.07 -3.17 0.28
C ARG A 168 17.17 -2.41 -1.04
N MET A 169 17.05 -3.11 -2.18
CA MET A 169 17.05 -2.50 -3.51
C MET A 169 15.90 -1.50 -3.66
N PHE A 170 14.67 -1.90 -3.29
CA PHE A 170 13.50 -1.01 -3.29
C PHE A 170 13.72 0.20 -2.38
N HIS A 171 14.22 -0.03 -1.16
CA HIS A 171 14.48 1.03 -0.18
C HIS A 171 15.36 2.13 -0.76
N TYR A 172 16.51 1.75 -1.34
CA TYR A 172 17.47 2.71 -1.87
C TYR A 172 16.96 3.39 -3.13
N HIS A 173 16.31 2.65 -4.04
CA HIS A 173 15.78 3.23 -5.27
C HIS A 173 14.73 4.31 -4.99
N VAL A 174 13.75 4.01 -4.12
CA VAL A 174 12.69 4.97 -3.77
C VAL A 174 13.27 6.26 -3.18
N ARG A 175 14.25 6.14 -2.27
CA ARG A 175 14.89 7.29 -1.65
C ARG A 175 15.73 8.10 -2.64
N ALA A 176 16.55 7.43 -3.45
CA ALA A 176 17.48 8.09 -4.36
C ALA A 176 16.77 8.71 -5.56
N ARG A 177 15.80 8.02 -6.15
CA ARG A 177 15.13 8.45 -7.39
C ARG A 177 13.98 9.44 -7.13
N TYR A 178 13.21 9.22 -6.08
CA TYR A 178 11.97 9.97 -5.81
C TYR A 178 12.05 10.88 -4.59
N GLY A 179 13.12 10.81 -3.79
CA GLY A 179 13.21 11.55 -2.53
C GLY A 179 12.10 11.19 -1.54
N ALA A 180 11.48 10.02 -1.72
CA ALA A 180 10.35 9.55 -0.93
C ALA A 180 10.80 8.52 0.11
N GLU A 181 9.97 8.30 1.13
CA GLU A 181 10.20 7.23 2.10
C GLU A 181 9.61 5.90 1.61
N PRO A 182 10.37 4.79 1.67
CA PRO A 182 9.86 3.48 1.32
C PRO A 182 8.99 2.94 2.47
N GLY A 183 7.80 2.45 2.10
CA GLY A 183 6.90 1.72 2.99
C GLY A 183 6.68 0.29 2.51
N TYR A 184 6.27 -0.58 3.43
CA TYR A 184 6.05 -1.99 3.15
C TYR A 184 4.67 -2.40 3.66
N ILE A 185 3.83 -2.95 2.79
CA ILE A 185 2.56 -3.53 3.19
C ILE A 185 2.77 -5.02 3.43
N THR A 186 2.29 -5.59 4.53
CA THR A 186 2.47 -7.02 4.86
C THR A 186 1.33 -7.59 5.69
N MET A 187 1.11 -8.89 5.57
CA MET A 187 0.29 -9.69 6.49
C MET A 187 1.11 -10.40 7.58
N ASN A 188 2.42 -10.16 7.66
CA ASN A 188 3.34 -10.79 8.62
C ASN A 188 4.38 -9.79 9.16
N VAL A 189 3.89 -8.85 9.98
CA VAL A 189 4.74 -7.78 10.56
C VAL A 189 5.95 -8.33 11.32
N PRO A 190 5.84 -9.32 12.22
CA PRO A 190 6.98 -9.80 13.00
C PRO A 190 8.12 -10.29 12.09
N ARG A 191 7.80 -11.12 11.09
CA ARG A 191 8.80 -11.65 10.16
C ARG A 191 9.40 -10.55 9.27
N LEU A 192 8.58 -9.60 8.80
CA LEU A 192 9.07 -8.49 7.99
C LEU A 192 10.09 -7.67 8.77
N LEU A 193 9.78 -7.31 10.02
CA LEU A 193 10.68 -6.49 10.84
C LEU A 193 12.02 -7.19 11.10
N ASP A 194 12.03 -8.50 11.32
CA ASP A 194 13.29 -9.25 11.48
C ASP A 194 14.17 -9.17 10.23
N VAL A 195 13.55 -9.25 9.05
CA VAL A 195 14.24 -9.10 7.76
C VAL A 195 14.76 -7.67 7.57
N LEU A 196 13.92 -6.66 7.80
CA LEU A 196 14.29 -5.26 7.62
C LEU A 196 15.42 -4.84 8.57
N ASP A 197 15.40 -5.31 9.82
CA ASP A 197 16.48 -5.12 10.79
C ASP A 197 17.79 -5.74 10.31
N GLY A 198 17.74 -6.96 9.78
CA GLY A 198 18.89 -7.65 9.18
C GLY A 198 19.50 -6.86 8.01
N LEU A 199 18.65 -6.18 7.24
CA LEU A 199 19.04 -5.30 6.13
C LEU A 199 19.42 -3.87 6.56
N LYS A 200 19.43 -3.59 7.87
CA LYS A 200 19.74 -2.26 8.44
C LYS A 200 18.78 -1.15 8.00
N ILE A 201 17.54 -1.50 7.72
CA ILE A 201 16.47 -0.53 7.43
C ILE A 201 15.86 -0.10 8.77
N ASP A 202 16.37 1.01 9.33
CA ASP A 202 15.92 1.54 10.62
C ASP A 202 14.58 2.29 10.51
N ASN A 203 13.74 2.14 11.53
CA ASN A 203 12.45 2.79 11.68
C ASN A 203 11.56 2.78 10.41
N PRO A 204 11.31 1.61 9.78
CA PRO A 204 10.57 1.52 8.53
C PRO A 204 9.09 1.91 8.69
N ILE A 205 8.48 2.35 7.60
CA ILE A 205 7.01 2.48 7.52
C ILE A 205 6.44 1.11 7.15
N VAL A 206 5.56 0.57 7.99
CA VAL A 206 4.92 -0.73 7.74
C VAL A 206 3.41 -0.60 7.83
N CYS A 207 2.71 -0.91 6.75
CA CYS A 207 1.26 -1.00 6.72
C CYS A 207 0.82 -2.46 6.87
N ALA A 208 -0.05 -2.74 7.82
CA ALA A 208 -0.47 -4.11 8.09
C ALA A 208 -1.90 -4.20 8.60
N ASN A 209 -2.51 -5.37 8.44
CA ASN A 209 -3.80 -5.64 9.05
C ASN A 209 -3.67 -5.55 10.58
N VAL A 210 -4.42 -4.65 11.19
CA VAL A 210 -4.48 -4.51 12.67
C VAL A 210 -5.95 -4.36 13.03
N ASN A 211 -6.55 -5.41 13.57
CA ASN A 211 -7.96 -5.44 13.93
C ASN A 211 -8.21 -6.40 15.09
N LYS A 212 -9.32 -6.18 15.79
CA LYS A 212 -9.64 -6.87 17.04
C LYS A 212 -9.78 -8.39 16.91
N ILE A 213 -10.16 -8.88 15.73
CA ILE A 213 -10.45 -10.31 15.51
C ILE A 213 -9.29 -11.10 14.88
N GLY A 214 -8.13 -10.46 14.67
CA GLY A 214 -6.96 -11.14 14.09
C GLY A 214 -7.05 -11.43 12.60
N PHE A 215 -7.95 -10.76 11.86
CA PHE A 215 -8.10 -10.97 10.42
C PHE A 215 -6.79 -10.59 9.70
N ARG A 216 -6.16 -11.58 9.05
CA ARG A 216 -4.89 -11.45 8.31
C ARG A 216 -3.71 -10.95 9.15
N MET A 217 -3.66 -11.35 10.43
CA MET A 217 -2.54 -11.08 11.33
C MET A 217 -1.75 -12.38 11.57
N CYS A 218 -0.76 -12.67 10.71
CA CYS A 218 -0.01 -13.94 10.79
C CYS A 218 0.73 -14.07 12.14
N GLY A 219 0.49 -15.18 12.85
CA GLY A 219 1.00 -15.40 14.20
C GLY A 219 0.11 -14.87 15.32
N GLY A 220 -1.04 -14.27 14.99
CA GLY A 220 -2.11 -13.95 15.93
C GLY A 220 -2.06 -12.53 16.48
N VAL A 221 -3.14 -12.16 17.19
CA VAL A 221 -3.35 -10.83 17.77
C VAL A 221 -2.25 -10.49 18.78
N GLU A 222 -2.01 -11.35 19.76
CA GLU A 222 -1.05 -11.11 20.84
C GLU A 222 0.37 -10.83 20.33
N LEU A 223 0.81 -11.54 19.29
CA LEU A 223 2.12 -11.34 18.69
C LEU A 223 2.21 -9.96 18.03
N TYR A 224 1.16 -9.52 17.34
CA TYR A 224 1.10 -8.20 16.72
C TYR A 224 1.11 -7.09 17.76
N GLU A 225 0.27 -7.19 18.80
CA GLU A 225 0.22 -6.20 19.89
C GLU A 225 1.59 -6.06 20.56
N ARG A 226 2.25 -7.18 20.90
CA ARG A 226 3.61 -7.17 21.45
C ARG A 226 4.62 -6.56 20.48
N THR A 227 4.53 -6.90 19.19
CA THR A 227 5.44 -6.38 18.16
C THR A 227 5.31 -4.86 18.03
N ILE A 228 4.07 -4.35 17.94
CA ILE A 228 3.73 -2.93 17.91
C ILE A 228 4.24 -2.23 19.18
N ALA A 229 4.07 -2.85 20.35
CA ALA A 229 4.46 -2.31 21.65
C ALA A 229 5.96 -2.35 21.97
N THR A 230 6.76 -3.19 21.31
CA THR A 230 8.19 -3.38 21.65
C THR A 230 9.16 -3.02 20.54
N ARG A 231 8.79 -3.15 19.27
CA ARG A 231 9.69 -2.93 18.13
C ARG A 231 9.64 -1.47 17.68
N ARG A 232 10.75 -0.99 17.10
CA ARG A 232 10.89 0.37 16.58
C ARG A 232 10.59 0.41 15.08
N PHE A 233 9.42 0.92 14.73
CA PHE A 233 8.97 1.16 13.36
C PHE A 233 7.79 2.13 13.38
N ARG A 234 7.27 2.48 12.21
CA ARG A 234 6.14 3.41 12.01
C ARG A 234 4.93 2.64 11.47
N PRO A 235 4.02 2.18 12.34
CA PRO A 235 2.90 1.33 11.94
C PRO A 235 1.77 2.14 11.30
N VAL A 236 1.26 1.62 10.19
CA VAL A 236 0.01 2.05 9.55
C VAL A 236 -1.00 0.91 9.66
N ALA A 237 -2.09 1.13 10.39
CA ALA A 237 -3.12 0.13 10.59
C ALA A 237 -4.12 0.12 9.43
N MET A 238 -4.26 -1.01 8.74
CA MET A 238 -5.27 -1.24 7.71
C MET A 238 -6.26 -2.34 8.10
N SER A 239 -7.37 -2.42 7.36
CA SER A 239 -8.46 -3.38 7.61
C SER A 239 -9.00 -3.33 9.05
N VAL A 240 -9.02 -2.15 9.66
CA VAL A 240 -9.41 -1.95 11.06
C VAL A 240 -10.81 -2.46 11.37
N LEU A 241 -11.74 -2.35 10.41
CA LEU A 241 -13.12 -2.83 10.51
C LEU A 241 -13.28 -4.34 10.23
N ALA A 242 -12.20 -5.04 9.88
CA ALA A 242 -12.22 -6.43 9.39
C ALA A 242 -13.32 -6.67 8.34
N SER A 243 -13.35 -5.80 7.31
CA SER A 243 -14.35 -5.82 6.23
C SER A 243 -15.81 -5.61 6.69
N GLY A 244 -16.01 -5.03 7.87
CA GLY A 244 -17.33 -4.75 8.46
C GLY A 244 -17.79 -5.79 9.48
N ALA A 245 -16.93 -6.74 9.88
CA ALA A 245 -17.23 -7.73 10.91
C ALA A 245 -17.22 -7.14 12.34
N ILE A 246 -16.65 -5.95 12.53
CA ILE A 246 -16.55 -5.28 13.84
C ILE A 246 -17.30 -3.95 13.76
N ALA A 247 -18.02 -3.59 14.83
CA ALA A 247 -18.67 -2.29 14.93
C ALA A 247 -17.63 -1.14 14.85
N PRO A 248 -17.89 -0.04 14.11
CA PRO A 248 -16.88 0.98 13.85
C PRO A 248 -16.20 1.55 15.10
N ARG A 249 -16.97 1.91 16.14
CA ARG A 249 -16.41 2.45 17.38
C ARG A 249 -15.51 1.45 18.09
N GLU A 250 -15.92 0.18 18.17
CA GLU A 250 -15.13 -0.89 18.79
C GLU A 250 -13.83 -1.16 18.03
N ALA A 251 -13.91 -1.20 16.70
CA ALA A 251 -12.75 -1.38 15.84
C ALA A 251 -11.72 -0.26 15.99
N ILE A 252 -12.16 1.00 15.93
CA ILE A 252 -11.28 2.15 16.04
C ILE A 252 -10.72 2.29 17.47
N ASP A 253 -11.52 2.02 18.51
CA ASP A 253 -11.06 2.02 19.91
C ASP A 253 -9.95 0.99 20.14
N TYR A 254 -10.10 -0.22 19.61
CA TYR A 254 -9.06 -1.25 19.66
C TYR A 254 -7.76 -0.77 19.03
N VAL A 255 -7.81 -0.21 17.81
CA VAL A 255 -6.60 0.23 17.10
C VAL A 255 -5.96 1.45 17.76
N CYS A 256 -6.76 2.41 18.26
CA CYS A 256 -6.22 3.60 18.93
C CYS A 256 -5.51 3.27 20.25
N ARG A 257 -5.96 2.24 20.98
CA ARG A 257 -5.30 1.78 22.21
C ARG A 257 -3.94 1.12 21.97
N GLN A 258 -3.66 0.67 20.75
CA GLN A 258 -2.36 0.08 20.45
C GLN A 258 -1.27 1.17 20.49
N PRO A 259 -0.17 0.97 21.22
CA PRO A 259 0.87 1.98 21.35
C PRO A 259 1.54 2.24 19.99
N ARG A 260 1.88 3.50 19.71
CA ARG A 260 2.72 3.90 18.56
C ARG A 260 2.16 3.60 17.17
N ILE A 261 0.90 3.18 17.00
CA ILE A 261 0.27 3.26 15.67
C ILE A 261 0.38 4.72 15.23
N GLU A 262 0.98 5.02 14.09
CA GLU A 262 1.15 6.40 13.61
C GLU A 262 -0.04 6.83 12.75
N ALA A 263 -0.51 5.94 11.88
CA ALA A 263 -1.61 6.22 10.97
C ALA A 263 -2.63 5.07 10.88
N ILE A 264 -3.86 5.43 10.52
CA ILE A 264 -4.94 4.49 10.24
C ILE A 264 -5.42 4.73 8.82
N VAL A 265 -5.44 3.68 8.00
CA VAL A 265 -5.99 3.70 6.65
C VAL A 265 -7.34 2.99 6.60
N PHE A 266 -8.33 3.66 6.01
CA PHE A 266 -9.64 3.08 5.77
C PHE A 266 -10.21 3.53 4.42
N GLY A 267 -11.09 2.70 3.86
CA GLY A 267 -11.84 3.02 2.65
C GLY A 267 -13.34 3.14 2.96
N ALA A 268 -14.05 4.00 2.22
CA ALA A 268 -15.49 4.14 2.34
C ALA A 268 -16.09 4.70 1.03
N SER A 269 -17.29 4.25 0.65
CA SER A 269 -17.92 4.68 -0.63
C SER A 269 -18.87 5.87 -0.49
N GLY A 270 -19.11 6.37 0.73
CA GLY A 270 -20.12 7.39 0.99
C GLY A 270 -19.68 8.38 2.06
N ARG A 271 -20.05 9.65 1.87
CA ARG A 271 -19.66 10.77 2.74
C ARG A 271 -19.99 10.54 4.21
N GLY A 272 -21.16 9.98 4.52
CA GLY A 272 -21.56 9.68 5.89
C GLY A 272 -20.58 8.76 6.62
N ASN A 273 -20.14 7.69 5.95
CA ASN A 273 -19.19 6.73 6.50
C ASN A 273 -17.78 7.33 6.65
N ILE A 274 -17.38 8.18 5.70
CA ILE A 274 -16.10 8.92 5.76
C ILE A 274 -16.09 9.81 7.01
N ARG A 275 -17.11 10.67 7.15
CA ARG A 275 -17.25 11.58 8.30
C ARG A 275 -17.27 10.82 9.61
N GLN A 276 -18.10 9.77 9.70
CA GLN A 276 -18.24 8.97 10.93
C GLN A 276 -16.90 8.33 11.33
N THR A 277 -16.19 7.71 10.37
CA THR A 277 -14.93 7.02 10.66
C THR A 277 -13.83 8.02 11.04
N LYS A 278 -13.74 9.15 10.33
CA LYS A 278 -12.81 10.24 10.67
C LYS A 278 -13.06 10.78 12.08
N ALA A 279 -14.32 11.09 12.41
CA ALA A 279 -14.70 11.60 13.72
C ALA A 279 -14.36 10.62 14.85
N LEU A 280 -14.59 9.31 14.64
CA LEU A 280 -14.19 8.28 15.62
C LEU A 280 -12.69 8.22 15.82
N ILE A 281 -11.89 8.31 14.74
CA ILE A 281 -10.43 8.29 14.85
C ILE A 281 -9.94 9.54 15.61
N ASP A 282 -10.49 10.72 15.32
CA ASP A 282 -10.11 11.96 16.00
C ASP A 282 -10.46 11.90 17.50
N GLU A 283 -11.67 11.47 17.83
CA GLU A 283 -12.15 11.33 19.21
C GLU A 283 -11.27 10.36 20.02
N LEU A 284 -11.01 9.17 19.47
CA LEU A 284 -10.35 8.08 20.19
C LEU A 284 -8.82 8.17 20.16
N THR A 285 -8.23 8.92 19.23
CA THR A 285 -6.79 9.20 19.24
C THR A 285 -6.41 10.15 20.38
N VAL A 286 -7.26 11.14 20.72
CA VAL A 286 -7.00 12.09 21.81
C VAL A 286 -7.14 11.45 23.20
N ALA A 287 -7.91 10.36 23.30
CA ALA A 287 -8.19 9.68 24.56
C ALA A 287 -7.05 8.77 25.07
N VAL A 288 -5.96 8.60 24.31
CA VAL A 288 -4.82 7.76 24.68
C VAL A 288 -3.67 8.68 25.13
N PRO A 289 -3.38 8.78 26.45
CA PRO A 289 -2.23 9.54 26.91
C PRO A 289 -0.93 8.92 26.39
N ALA A 290 0.01 9.78 26.01
CA ALA A 290 1.34 9.42 25.51
C ALA A 290 2.17 8.61 26.52
#